data_AF-A0A7S0GI14-F1
#
_entry.id   AF-A0A7S0GI14-F1
#
_cell.length_a   1.000
_cell.length_b   1.000
_cell.length_c   1.000
_cell.angle_alpha   90.00
_cell.angle_beta   90.00
_cell.angle_gamma   90.00
#
_symmetry.space_group_name_H-M   'P 1'
#
loop_
_entity.id
_entity.type
_entity.pdbx_description
1 polymer ?
#
loop_
_entity_poly.entity_id
_entity_poly.type
_entity_poly.pdbx_seq_one_letter_code
_entity_poly.pdbx_strand_id
1 'polypeptide(L)'
;HNMICRQRSHVTSRCILSAESSFRAYSKRSTPFLPHHNLPWIQNCLRTNALDKAQRCDHFQDRAHLHRSVRTISGTVGKVLSDYEDKGNKSDNHRLRILSNALNHVEEYGWTEDALAAGVSSSNLPLSMVGLVKGKSTELVSFFMDKCNDELKQNLQTKAKDWDSKGFSVADRIRESIWMRLELISPFVRNKRWHEAMAIGAIPPYNSVATAYQLEQMVSVIAENGCQINMGRIEKLAIGAVYIAAELHMLSDDSENFSATREFLNSRVCELELIADNGAGAVLSGDSVIAASAVVTSLGGAIFSIAEPSFRNVTSVTPFSMLTQLT
;
A
#
# COMPACT_ATOMS: atom_id res chain seq x y z
N HIS A 1 14.12 -44.90 -34.33
CA HIS A 1 13.44 -44.99 -33.02
C HIS A 1 14.41 -45.26 -31.85
N ASN A 2 15.39 -46.18 -31.97
CA ASN A 2 16.35 -46.49 -30.87
C ASN A 2 17.43 -45.43 -30.56
N MET A 3 17.75 -44.50 -31.47
CA MET A 3 18.73 -43.43 -31.19
C MET A 3 18.18 -42.28 -30.33
N ILE A 4 16.89 -41.96 -30.47
CA ILE A 4 16.23 -40.87 -29.72
C ILE A 4 16.06 -41.24 -28.23
N CYS A 5 15.85 -42.53 -27.92
CA CYS A 5 15.82 -43.02 -26.54
C CYS A 5 17.19 -42.96 -25.84
N ARG A 6 18.29 -43.22 -26.57
CA ARG A 6 19.66 -43.15 -26.02
C ARG A 6 20.10 -41.71 -25.71
N GLN A 7 19.77 -40.74 -26.55
CA GLN A 7 20.07 -39.33 -26.28
C GLN A 7 19.22 -38.74 -25.15
N ARG A 8 17.94 -39.12 -25.04
CA ARG A 8 17.06 -38.68 -23.94
C ARG A 8 17.43 -39.32 -22.58
N SER A 9 18.14 -40.44 -22.57
CA SER A 9 18.70 -41.06 -21.35
C SER A 9 19.87 -40.24 -20.77
N HIS A 10 20.80 -39.79 -21.63
CA HIS A 10 21.97 -39.01 -21.19
C HIS A 10 21.64 -37.62 -20.64
N VAL A 11 20.67 -36.92 -21.22
CA VAL A 11 20.26 -35.59 -20.73
C VAL A 11 19.57 -35.68 -19.36
N THR A 12 18.76 -36.70 -19.12
CA THR A 12 18.08 -36.87 -17.84
C THR A 12 18.91 -37.50 -16.74
N SER A 13 19.87 -38.36 -17.10
CA SER A 13 20.90 -38.81 -16.15
C SER A 13 21.73 -37.61 -15.72
N ARG A 14 22.08 -36.68 -16.63
CA ARG A 14 22.70 -35.39 -16.26
C ARG A 14 21.81 -34.51 -15.40
N CYS A 15 20.50 -34.38 -15.64
CA CYS A 15 19.63 -33.57 -14.79
C CYS A 15 19.45 -34.15 -13.38
N ILE A 16 19.31 -35.49 -13.25
CA ILE A 16 19.18 -36.16 -11.95
C ILE A 16 20.53 -36.17 -11.22
N LEU A 17 21.64 -36.45 -11.89
CA LEU A 17 22.99 -36.35 -11.33
C LEU A 17 23.38 -34.90 -11.04
N SER A 18 22.84 -33.92 -11.77
CA SER A 18 23.01 -32.48 -11.50
C SER A 18 22.17 -32.06 -10.30
N ALA A 19 20.94 -32.56 -10.16
CA ALA A 19 20.10 -32.33 -8.98
C ALA A 19 20.68 -33.02 -7.73
N GLU A 20 21.16 -34.26 -7.85
CA GLU A 20 21.84 -35.00 -6.79
C GLU A 20 23.18 -34.38 -6.43
N SER A 21 24.00 -33.97 -7.40
CA SER A 21 25.27 -33.27 -7.12
C SER A 21 25.04 -31.89 -6.51
N SER A 22 24.03 -31.15 -6.95
CA SER A 22 23.63 -29.87 -6.34
C SER A 22 23.10 -30.06 -4.93
N PHE A 23 22.32 -31.12 -4.68
CA PHE A 23 21.81 -31.46 -3.35
C PHE A 23 22.92 -31.98 -2.41
N ARG A 24 23.87 -32.77 -2.93
CA ARG A 24 25.03 -33.26 -2.18
C ARG A 24 26.06 -32.16 -1.91
N ALA A 25 26.17 -31.18 -2.79
CA ALA A 25 26.92 -29.94 -2.56
C ALA A 25 26.24 -29.06 -1.50
N TYR A 26 24.91 -29.01 -1.48
CA TYR A 26 24.12 -28.36 -0.44
C TYR A 26 24.29 -29.05 0.93
N SER A 27 24.23 -30.39 1.00
CA SER A 27 24.39 -31.14 2.26
C SER A 27 25.79 -31.06 2.87
N LYS A 28 26.81 -30.66 2.10
CA LYS A 28 28.20 -30.56 2.55
C LYS A 28 28.65 -29.13 2.88
N ARG A 29 27.90 -28.10 2.48
CA ARG A 29 28.20 -26.71 2.84
C ARG A 29 27.46 -26.33 4.11
N SER A 30 28.19 -25.86 5.11
CA SER A 30 27.69 -25.27 6.35
C SER A 30 26.98 -23.92 6.17
N THR A 31 26.62 -23.54 4.94
CA THR A 31 25.84 -22.33 4.62
C THR A 31 24.86 -22.61 3.46
N PRO A 32 23.55 -22.40 3.62
CA PRO A 32 22.55 -22.72 2.63
C PRO A 32 22.37 -21.54 1.66
N PHE A 33 23.16 -21.46 0.59
CA PHE A 33 22.88 -20.55 -0.51
C PHE A 33 22.73 -21.33 -1.82
N LEU A 34 21.51 -21.81 -2.05
CA LEU A 34 20.96 -21.91 -3.40
C LEU A 34 20.19 -20.60 -3.64
N PRO A 35 20.32 -19.93 -4.80
CA PRO A 35 19.49 -18.77 -5.10
C PRO A 35 18.01 -19.17 -5.02
N HIS A 36 17.18 -18.48 -4.24
CA HIS A 36 15.75 -18.81 -4.03
C HIS A 36 14.96 -18.98 -5.34
N HIS A 37 15.36 -18.27 -6.39
CA HIS A 37 14.80 -18.38 -7.73
C HIS A 37 14.94 -19.79 -8.34
N ASN A 38 15.82 -20.62 -7.77
CA ASN A 38 16.12 -21.94 -8.26
C ASN A 38 15.30 -23.09 -7.65
N LEU A 39 14.72 -22.90 -6.46
CA LEU A 39 14.02 -23.97 -5.75
C LEU A 39 12.65 -24.36 -6.37
N PRO A 40 11.83 -23.41 -6.88
CA PRO A 40 10.60 -23.75 -7.57
C PRO A 40 10.83 -24.54 -8.86
N TRP A 41 11.89 -24.24 -9.63
CA TRP A 41 12.22 -25.05 -10.81
C TRP A 41 12.74 -26.42 -10.44
N ILE A 42 13.51 -26.57 -9.35
CA ILE A 42 13.97 -27.88 -8.87
C ILE A 42 12.76 -28.74 -8.51
N GLN A 43 11.80 -28.19 -7.78
CA GLN A 43 10.57 -28.89 -7.41
C GLN A 43 9.72 -29.26 -8.63
N ASN A 44 9.61 -28.35 -9.61
CA ASN A 44 8.87 -28.60 -10.85
C ASN A 44 9.58 -29.63 -11.74
N CYS A 45 10.91 -29.60 -11.82
CA CYS A 45 11.72 -30.55 -12.59
C CYS A 45 11.68 -31.96 -11.97
N LEU A 46 11.72 -32.09 -10.64
CA LEU A 46 11.53 -33.36 -9.94
C LEU A 46 10.12 -33.91 -10.14
N ARG A 47 9.10 -33.05 -10.13
CA ARG A 47 7.70 -33.43 -10.30
C ARG A 47 7.37 -33.88 -11.73
N THR A 48 7.89 -33.17 -12.74
CA THR A 48 7.55 -33.40 -14.16
C THR A 48 8.46 -34.42 -14.86
N ASN A 49 9.76 -34.47 -14.55
CA ASN A 49 10.71 -35.31 -15.29
C ASN A 49 11.15 -36.59 -14.57
N ALA A 50 11.21 -36.58 -13.22
CA ALA A 50 11.74 -37.70 -12.46
C ALA A 50 10.67 -38.74 -12.09
N LEU A 51 9.44 -38.29 -11.77
CA LEU A 51 8.32 -39.19 -11.47
C LEU A 51 7.78 -39.91 -12.72
N ASP A 52 7.65 -39.19 -13.85
CA ASP A 52 7.16 -39.75 -15.13
C ASP A 52 8.13 -40.81 -15.73
N LYS A 53 9.44 -40.63 -15.55
CA LYS A 53 10.44 -41.61 -16.00
C LYS A 53 10.60 -42.81 -15.06
N ALA A 54 10.39 -42.65 -13.75
CA ALA A 54 10.39 -43.79 -12.83
C ALA A 54 9.29 -44.81 -13.18
N GLN A 55 8.20 -44.37 -13.83
CA GLN A 55 7.14 -45.24 -14.35
C GLN A 55 7.54 -46.09 -15.56
N ARG A 56 8.62 -45.74 -16.29
CA ARG A 56 9.09 -46.40 -17.52
C ARG A 56 10.36 -47.25 -17.35
N CYS A 57 10.83 -47.47 -16.13
CA CYS A 57 11.97 -48.36 -15.85
C CYS A 57 11.49 -49.81 -15.61
N ASP A 58 11.94 -50.74 -16.45
CA ASP A 58 11.57 -52.17 -16.38
C ASP A 58 12.29 -52.96 -15.27
N HIS A 59 13.31 -52.37 -14.62
CA HIS A 59 14.05 -53.00 -13.53
C HIS A 59 13.49 -52.58 -12.16
N PHE A 60 12.87 -53.52 -11.44
CA PHE A 60 12.10 -53.27 -10.22
C PHE A 60 12.92 -52.65 -9.06
N GLN A 61 14.17 -53.11 -8.85
CA GLN A 61 15.04 -52.63 -7.77
C GLN A 61 15.43 -51.14 -7.96
N ASP A 62 15.87 -50.76 -9.16
CA ASP A 62 16.31 -49.40 -9.47
C ASP A 62 15.16 -48.39 -9.44
N ARG A 63 13.97 -48.82 -9.86
CA ARG A 63 12.74 -48.03 -9.78
C ARG A 63 12.37 -47.65 -8.35
N ALA A 64 12.50 -48.59 -7.40
CA ALA A 64 12.20 -48.34 -6.00
C ALA A 64 13.19 -47.34 -5.36
N HIS A 65 14.48 -47.45 -5.69
CA HIS A 65 15.52 -46.52 -5.22
C HIS A 65 15.31 -45.11 -5.78
N LEU A 66 15.00 -44.98 -7.07
CA LEU A 66 14.76 -43.67 -7.69
C LEU A 66 13.51 -42.99 -7.12
N HIS A 67 12.39 -43.72 -6.96
CA HIS A 67 11.18 -43.18 -6.33
C HIS A 67 11.44 -42.74 -4.89
N ARG A 68 12.23 -43.49 -4.12
CA ARG A 68 12.60 -43.12 -2.75
C ARG A 68 13.46 -41.86 -2.72
N SER A 69 14.45 -41.75 -3.60
CA SER A 69 15.33 -40.57 -3.71
C SER A 69 14.53 -39.31 -4.08
N VAL A 70 13.70 -39.39 -5.12
CA VAL A 70 12.85 -38.27 -5.59
C VAL A 70 11.86 -37.81 -4.52
N ARG A 71 11.21 -38.75 -3.80
CA ARG A 71 10.32 -38.40 -2.68
C ARG A 71 11.07 -37.71 -1.55
N THR A 72 12.27 -38.17 -1.22
CA THR A 72 13.09 -37.59 -0.15
C THR A 72 13.55 -36.17 -0.50
N ILE A 73 14.02 -35.96 -1.73
CA ILE A 73 14.45 -34.63 -2.20
C ILE A 73 13.25 -33.68 -2.30
N SER A 74 12.12 -34.13 -2.87
CA SER A 74 10.89 -33.33 -2.96
C SER A 74 10.35 -32.93 -1.59
N GLY A 75 10.34 -33.86 -0.62
CA GLY A 75 9.95 -33.57 0.76
C GLY A 75 10.90 -32.59 1.45
N THR A 76 12.21 -32.71 1.21
CA THR A 76 13.21 -31.80 1.78
C THR A 76 13.08 -30.39 1.19
N VAL A 77 12.94 -30.26 -0.14
CA VAL A 77 12.74 -28.96 -0.82
C VAL A 77 11.42 -28.32 -0.37
N GLY A 78 10.34 -29.12 -0.28
CA GLY A 78 9.05 -28.65 0.22
C GLY A 78 9.13 -28.11 1.65
N LYS A 79 9.81 -28.84 2.54
CA LYS A 79 10.04 -28.40 3.93
C LYS A 79 10.86 -27.11 4.00
N VAL A 80 11.90 -26.99 3.18
CA VAL A 80 12.73 -25.77 3.13
C VAL A 80 11.89 -24.57 2.69
N LEU A 81 11.06 -24.71 1.65
CA LEU A 81 10.18 -23.64 1.19
C LEU A 81 9.15 -23.25 2.25
N SER A 82 8.51 -24.23 2.90
CA SER A 82 7.55 -23.94 3.98
C SER A 82 8.22 -23.25 5.18
N ASP A 83 9.44 -23.66 5.54
CA ASP A 83 10.19 -23.05 6.64
C ASP A 83 10.62 -21.60 6.29
N TYR A 84 10.81 -21.27 5.01
CA TYR A 84 11.07 -19.90 4.56
C TYR A 84 9.80 -19.04 4.53
N GLU A 85 8.68 -19.57 4.04
CA GLU A 85 7.38 -18.89 4.05
C GLU A 85 6.92 -18.58 5.48
N ASP A 86 7.05 -19.54 6.40
CA ASP A 86 6.72 -19.35 7.82
C ASP A 86 7.59 -18.27 8.49
N LYS A 87 8.91 -18.29 8.20
CA LYS A 87 9.82 -17.23 8.68
C LYS A 87 9.48 -15.86 8.10
N GLY A 88 9.12 -15.79 6.82
CA GLY A 88 8.67 -14.56 6.17
C GLY A 88 7.43 -13.99 6.85
N ASN A 89 6.39 -14.81 6.99
CA ASN A 89 5.14 -14.43 7.65
C ASN A 89 5.35 -13.97 9.10
N LYS A 90 6.24 -14.63 9.84
CA LYS A 90 6.56 -14.23 11.21
C LYS A 90 7.30 -12.88 11.27
N SER A 91 8.25 -12.67 10.36
CA SER A 91 8.97 -11.39 10.22
C SER A 91 8.00 -10.25 9.89
N ASP A 92 7.05 -10.48 8.98
CA ASP A 92 6.05 -9.49 8.59
C ASP A 92 5.07 -9.20 9.73
N ASN A 93 4.66 -10.20 10.51
CA ASN A 93 3.83 -10.00 11.69
C ASN A 93 4.56 -9.12 12.73
N HIS A 94 5.84 -9.38 13.00
CA HIS A 94 6.63 -8.51 13.89
C HIS A 94 6.75 -7.09 13.33
N ARG A 95 7.00 -6.92 12.02
CA ARG A 95 7.07 -5.60 11.37
C ARG A 95 5.77 -4.80 11.56
N LEU A 96 4.62 -5.41 11.28
CA LEU A 96 3.31 -4.77 11.44
C LEU A 96 3.00 -4.42 12.91
N ARG A 97 3.37 -5.29 13.85
CA ARG A 97 3.24 -5.01 15.29
C ARG A 97 4.07 -3.81 15.73
N ILE A 98 5.31 -3.71 15.24
CA ILE A 98 6.19 -2.57 15.53
C ILE A 98 5.58 -1.29 14.99
N LEU A 99 5.16 -1.27 13.72
CA LEU A 99 4.54 -0.11 13.08
C LEU A 99 3.26 0.32 13.80
N SER A 100 2.39 -0.62 14.15
CA SER A 100 1.16 -0.33 14.88
C SER A 100 1.42 0.27 16.26
N ASN A 101 2.41 -0.24 16.99
CA ASN A 101 2.75 0.26 18.32
C ASN A 101 3.50 1.59 18.26
N ALA A 102 4.31 1.83 17.22
CA ALA A 102 5.01 3.08 17.00
C ALA A 102 4.04 4.27 16.84
N LEU A 103 2.84 4.06 16.28
CA LEU A 103 1.82 5.12 16.14
C LEU A 103 1.41 5.73 17.48
N ASN A 104 1.44 4.96 18.57
CA ASN A 104 1.13 5.45 19.92
C ASN A 104 2.20 6.39 20.48
N HIS A 105 3.39 6.40 19.88
CA HIS A 105 4.55 7.19 20.31
C HIS A 105 4.82 8.40 19.39
N VAL A 106 4.03 8.59 18.33
CA VAL A 106 4.20 9.70 17.37
C VAL A 106 3.93 11.06 18.01
N GLU A 107 3.07 11.14 19.02
CA GLU A 107 2.84 12.40 19.76
C GLU A 107 4.14 12.93 20.40
N GLU A 108 4.86 12.05 21.08
CA GLU A 108 6.09 12.38 21.80
C GLU A 108 7.29 12.53 20.85
N TYR A 109 7.51 11.55 19.97
CA TYR A 109 8.73 11.45 19.14
C TYR A 109 8.57 11.93 17.69
N GLY A 110 7.35 12.25 17.25
CA GLY A 110 7.04 12.58 15.85
C GLY A 110 7.11 11.36 14.92
N TRP A 111 7.13 11.60 13.61
CA TRP A 111 7.23 10.56 12.58
C TRP A 111 8.70 10.16 12.33
N THR A 112 9.35 9.63 13.36
CA THR A 112 10.80 9.39 13.40
C THR A 112 11.16 7.94 13.70
N GLU A 113 12.45 7.62 13.60
CA GLU A 113 12.98 6.32 14.03
C GLU A 113 12.89 6.12 15.55
N ASP A 114 12.86 7.20 16.33
CA ASP A 114 12.71 7.11 17.79
C ASP A 114 11.31 6.61 18.17
N ALA A 115 10.27 7.02 17.43
CA ALA A 115 8.93 6.44 17.58
C ALA A 115 8.91 4.94 17.26
N LEU A 116 9.68 4.49 16.28
CA LEU A 116 9.84 3.06 15.96
C LEU A 116 10.57 2.30 17.07
N ALA A 117 11.64 2.87 17.62
CA ALA A 117 12.37 2.28 18.74
C ALA A 117 11.50 2.17 20.00
N ALA A 118 10.67 3.18 20.28
CA ALA A 118 9.65 3.14 21.32
C ALA A 118 8.59 2.07 21.04
N GLY A 119 8.12 1.96 19.79
CA GLY A 119 7.19 0.91 19.33
C GLY A 119 7.72 -0.51 19.47
N VAL A 120 9.02 -0.73 19.24
CA VAL A 120 9.68 -2.03 19.50
C VAL A 120 9.69 -2.33 20.99
N SER A 121 10.05 -1.34 21.81
CA SER A 121 10.10 -1.46 23.27
C SER A 121 8.73 -1.80 23.86
N SER A 122 7.66 -1.13 23.41
CA SER A 122 6.28 -1.42 23.83
C SER A 122 5.74 -2.75 23.29
N SER A 123 6.32 -3.27 22.21
CA SER A 123 5.98 -4.59 21.66
C SER A 123 6.59 -5.79 22.41
N ASN A 124 7.41 -5.55 23.44
CA ASN A 124 8.26 -6.56 24.09
C ASN A 124 9.16 -7.33 23.09
N LEU A 125 9.63 -6.63 22.06
CA LEU A 125 10.55 -7.17 21.07
C LEU A 125 11.98 -6.64 21.33
N PRO A 126 13.03 -7.41 20.99
CA PRO A 126 14.40 -6.91 21.06
C PRO A 126 14.60 -5.68 20.17
N LEU A 127 15.32 -4.66 20.67
CA LEU A 127 15.63 -3.43 19.91
C LEU A 127 16.33 -3.68 18.56
N SER A 128 17.01 -4.82 18.40
CA SER A 128 17.59 -5.23 17.12
C SER A 128 16.54 -5.44 16.01
N MET A 129 15.27 -5.59 16.36
CA MET A 129 14.15 -5.73 15.40
C MET A 129 13.69 -4.40 14.78
N VAL A 130 14.19 -3.23 15.21
CA VAL A 130 13.90 -1.94 14.54
C VAL A 130 14.26 -2.01 13.05
N GLY A 131 15.34 -2.73 12.70
CA GLY A 131 15.78 -2.91 11.32
C GLY A 131 14.85 -3.73 10.41
N LEU A 132 13.77 -4.31 10.95
CA LEU A 132 12.72 -4.92 10.14
C LEU A 132 11.90 -3.89 9.33
N VAL A 133 11.85 -2.64 9.82
CA VAL A 133 11.20 -1.51 9.15
C VAL A 133 12.25 -0.80 8.30
N LYS A 134 12.29 -1.08 7.00
CA LYS A 134 13.36 -0.63 6.11
C LYS A 134 13.20 0.83 5.69
N GLY A 135 11.97 1.27 5.44
CA GLY A 135 11.65 2.65 5.07
C GLY A 135 11.56 3.60 6.27
N LYS A 136 11.79 3.11 7.50
CA LYS A 136 11.85 3.93 8.72
C LYS A 136 10.58 4.81 8.84
N SER A 137 10.75 6.13 8.91
CA SER A 137 9.66 7.11 8.98
C SER A 137 8.73 7.08 7.77
N THR A 138 9.26 6.87 6.56
CA THR A 138 8.43 6.84 5.34
C THR A 138 7.49 5.65 5.33
N GLU A 139 7.99 4.50 5.80
CA GLU A 139 7.20 3.27 5.96
C GLU A 139 6.15 3.42 7.07
N LEU A 140 6.46 4.14 8.15
CA LEU A 140 5.50 4.45 9.20
C LEU A 140 4.33 5.31 8.70
N VAL A 141 4.62 6.37 7.94
CA VAL A 141 3.57 7.20 7.32
C VAL A 141 2.75 6.38 6.33
N SER A 142 3.42 5.63 5.43
CA SER A 142 2.74 4.78 4.45
C SER A 142 1.82 3.76 5.13
N PHE A 143 2.31 3.07 6.17
CA PHE A 143 1.51 2.13 6.95
C PHE A 143 0.28 2.78 7.58
N PHE A 144 0.43 3.98 8.15
CA PHE A 144 -0.69 4.70 8.74
C PHE A 144 -1.74 5.10 7.68
N MET A 145 -1.31 5.55 6.51
CA MET A 145 -2.20 5.88 5.39
C MET A 145 -2.98 4.66 4.90
N ASP A 146 -2.33 3.51 4.75
CA ASP A 146 -2.99 2.24 4.39
C ASP A 146 -4.01 1.82 5.45
N LYS A 147 -3.62 1.89 6.73
CA LYS A 147 -4.52 1.62 7.87
C LYS A 147 -5.76 2.51 7.83
N CYS A 148 -5.59 3.81 7.57
CA CYS A 148 -6.72 4.74 7.48
C CYS A 148 -7.66 4.40 6.32
N ASN A 149 -7.12 4.00 5.17
CA ASN A 149 -7.92 3.62 4.01
C ASN A 149 -8.70 2.32 4.26
N ASP A 150 -8.08 1.34 4.92
CA ASP A 150 -8.73 0.08 5.32
C ASP A 150 -9.84 0.32 6.36
N GLU A 151 -9.59 1.18 7.35
CA GLU A 151 -10.57 1.54 8.37
C GLU A 151 -11.73 2.33 7.77
N LEU A 152 -11.45 3.28 6.87
CA LEU A 152 -12.47 4.00 6.11
C LEU A 152 -13.35 3.03 5.32
N LYS A 153 -12.74 2.07 4.61
CA LYS A 153 -13.49 1.07 3.83
C LYS A 153 -14.44 0.26 4.71
N GLN A 154 -13.97 -0.21 5.87
CA GLN A 154 -14.79 -0.96 6.82
C GLN A 154 -15.94 -0.10 7.36
N ASN A 155 -15.65 1.13 7.78
CA ASN A 155 -16.66 2.06 8.30
C ASN A 155 -17.73 2.39 7.25
N LEU A 156 -17.33 2.64 5.99
CA LEU A 156 -18.26 2.92 4.90
C LEU A 156 -19.13 1.71 4.57
N GLN A 157 -18.60 0.49 4.57
CA GLN A 157 -19.40 -0.72 4.34
C GLN A 157 -20.49 -0.90 5.40
N THR A 158 -20.23 -0.52 6.65
CA THR A 158 -21.23 -0.53 7.71
C THR A 158 -22.24 0.61 7.52
N LYS A 159 -21.77 1.84 7.27
CA LYS A 159 -22.63 3.04 7.17
C LYS A 159 -23.49 3.07 5.91
N ALA A 160 -23.04 2.49 4.82
CA ALA A 160 -23.76 2.42 3.55
C ALA A 160 -25.19 1.91 3.73
N LYS A 161 -25.38 0.85 4.53
CA LYS A 161 -26.72 0.28 4.82
C LYS A 161 -27.62 1.24 5.57
N ASP A 162 -27.05 1.99 6.52
CA ASP A 162 -27.78 3.00 7.30
C ASP A 162 -28.17 4.19 6.41
N TRP A 163 -27.27 4.61 5.50
CA TRP A 163 -27.49 5.72 4.56
C TRP A 163 -28.56 5.40 3.52
N ASP A 164 -28.57 4.17 3.01
CA ASP A 164 -29.63 3.69 2.10
C ASP A 164 -30.99 3.73 2.80
N SER A 165 -31.05 3.29 4.07
CA SER A 165 -32.28 3.29 4.87
C SER A 165 -32.78 4.70 5.20
N LYS A 166 -31.87 5.66 5.36
CA LYS A 166 -32.18 7.07 5.67
C LYS A 166 -32.37 7.95 4.44
N GLY A 167 -32.12 7.43 3.24
CA GLY A 167 -32.24 8.19 1.99
C GLY A 167 -31.20 9.30 1.83
N PHE A 168 -29.96 9.08 2.27
CA PHE A 168 -28.88 10.07 2.12
C PHE A 168 -28.59 10.36 0.64
N SER A 169 -28.45 11.64 0.29
CA SER A 169 -28.01 12.07 -1.04
C SER A 169 -26.58 11.63 -1.32
N VAL A 170 -26.16 11.62 -2.60
CA VAL A 170 -24.77 11.29 -2.96
C VAL A 170 -23.79 12.26 -2.30
N ALA A 171 -24.12 13.54 -2.24
CA ALA A 171 -23.24 14.53 -1.62
C ALA A 171 -23.17 14.40 -0.10
N ASP A 172 -24.28 14.05 0.56
CA ASP A 172 -24.27 13.74 1.99
C ASP A 172 -23.33 12.56 2.26
N ARG A 173 -23.37 11.53 1.40
CA ARG A 173 -22.44 10.38 1.49
C ARG A 173 -20.99 10.81 1.27
N ILE A 174 -20.69 11.65 0.26
CA ILE A 174 -19.34 12.17 0.01
C ILE A 174 -18.84 12.95 1.23
N ARG A 175 -19.65 13.89 1.73
CA ARG A 175 -19.34 14.73 2.90
C ARG A 175 -19.02 13.88 4.11
N GLU A 176 -19.88 12.93 4.46
CA GLU A 176 -19.64 12.06 5.61
C GLU A 176 -18.44 11.13 5.41
N SER A 177 -18.22 10.65 4.18
CA SER A 177 -17.07 9.80 3.87
C SER A 177 -15.74 10.54 4.00
N ILE A 178 -15.65 11.77 3.48
CA ILE A 178 -14.47 12.63 3.63
C ILE A 178 -14.24 12.95 5.10
N TRP A 179 -15.29 13.29 5.85
CA TRP A 179 -15.16 13.58 7.26
C TRP A 179 -14.70 12.38 8.09
N MET A 180 -15.26 11.19 7.86
CA MET A 180 -14.78 9.97 8.53
C MET A 180 -13.28 9.75 8.28
N ARG A 181 -12.78 10.07 7.09
CA ARG A 181 -11.35 9.99 6.79
C ARG A 181 -10.51 11.06 7.50
N LEU A 182 -11.05 12.27 7.69
CA LEU A 182 -10.42 13.35 8.45
C LEU A 182 -10.40 13.05 9.96
N GLU A 183 -11.44 12.39 10.49
CA GLU A 183 -11.50 11.97 11.89
C GLU A 183 -10.36 11.02 12.26
N LEU A 184 -9.94 10.14 11.34
CA LEU A 184 -8.83 9.20 11.55
C LEU A 184 -7.47 9.90 11.72
N ILE A 185 -7.25 11.05 11.08
CA ILE A 185 -6.01 11.84 11.22
C ILE A 185 -6.10 12.85 12.37
N SER A 186 -7.30 13.11 12.87
CA SER A 186 -7.57 14.15 13.86
C SER A 186 -6.67 14.11 15.10
N PRO A 187 -6.27 12.95 15.68
CA PRO A 187 -5.37 12.93 16.84
C PRO A 187 -4.00 13.52 16.51
N PHE A 188 -3.47 13.23 15.32
CA PHE A 188 -2.16 13.72 14.88
C PHE A 188 -2.21 15.19 14.44
N VAL A 189 -3.37 15.67 14.00
CA VAL A 189 -3.60 17.10 13.73
C VAL A 189 -3.61 17.88 15.04
N ARG A 190 -4.38 17.44 16.06
CA ARG A 190 -4.44 18.09 17.38
C ARG A 190 -3.06 18.15 18.05
N ASN A 191 -2.27 17.09 17.91
CA ASN A 191 -0.92 17.02 18.46
C ASN A 191 0.12 17.77 17.62
N LYS A 192 -0.31 18.47 16.55
CA LYS A 192 0.57 19.21 15.62
C LYS A 192 1.69 18.34 15.07
N ARG A 193 1.42 17.07 14.77
CA ARG A 193 2.37 16.14 14.14
C ARG A 193 1.98 15.75 12.72
N TRP A 194 0.76 16.08 12.28
CA TRP A 194 0.29 15.68 10.95
C TRP A 194 1.08 16.33 9.81
N HIS A 195 1.48 17.60 9.95
CA HIS A 195 2.26 18.30 8.93
C HIS A 195 3.63 17.64 8.66
N GLU A 196 4.25 17.00 9.66
CA GLU A 196 5.48 16.24 9.48
C GLU A 196 5.25 15.01 8.57
N ALA A 197 4.17 14.26 8.79
CA ALA A 197 3.80 13.13 7.93
C ALA A 197 3.53 13.56 6.49
N MET A 198 2.81 14.68 6.32
CA MET A 198 2.56 15.25 4.99
C MET A 198 3.87 15.62 4.28
N ALA A 199 4.81 16.23 5.00
CA ALA A 199 6.12 16.55 4.45
C ALA A 199 6.87 15.28 4.01
N ILE A 200 6.87 14.22 4.83
CA ILE A 200 7.52 12.93 4.51
C ILE A 200 6.88 12.26 3.28
N GLY A 201 5.55 12.27 3.19
CA GLY A 201 4.80 11.73 2.05
C GLY A 201 5.07 12.49 0.76
N ALA A 202 5.31 13.80 0.84
CA ALA A 202 5.63 14.65 -0.31
C ALA A 202 7.08 14.52 -0.79
N ILE A 203 7.95 13.71 -0.17
CA ILE A 203 9.35 13.56 -0.59
C ILE A 203 9.45 12.74 -1.89
N PRO A 204 9.97 13.29 -3.00
CA PRO A 204 10.19 12.53 -4.23
C PRO A 204 11.40 11.58 -4.12
N PRO A 205 11.50 10.56 -5.00
CA PRO A 205 10.54 10.19 -6.04
C PRO A 205 9.54 9.09 -5.61
N TYR A 206 9.88 8.29 -4.60
CA TYR A 206 9.10 7.09 -4.26
C TYR A 206 7.91 7.41 -3.35
N ASN A 207 8.11 8.17 -2.27
CA ASN A 207 7.04 8.43 -1.30
C ASN A 207 5.91 9.22 -1.93
N SER A 208 6.24 10.24 -2.75
CA SER A 208 5.25 11.03 -3.47
C SER A 208 4.31 10.19 -4.34
N VAL A 209 4.84 9.18 -5.02
CA VAL A 209 4.04 8.28 -5.87
C VAL A 209 3.21 7.34 -5.00
N ALA A 210 3.78 6.81 -3.93
CA ALA A 210 3.06 5.96 -2.98
C ALA A 210 1.90 6.73 -2.32
N THR A 211 2.14 7.95 -1.84
CA THR A 211 1.10 8.81 -1.26
C THR A 211 0.02 9.18 -2.27
N ALA A 212 0.39 9.50 -3.52
CA ALA A 212 -0.59 9.74 -4.58
C ALA A 212 -1.49 8.51 -4.82
N TYR A 213 -0.90 7.31 -4.85
CA TYR A 213 -1.64 6.07 -4.98
C TYR A 213 -2.56 5.80 -3.78
N GLN A 214 -2.12 6.10 -2.55
CA GLN A 214 -2.94 5.97 -1.34
C GLN A 214 -4.11 6.97 -1.32
N LEU A 215 -3.92 8.18 -1.84
CA LEU A 215 -5.00 9.16 -2.01
C LEU A 215 -6.00 8.70 -3.10
N GLU A 216 -5.52 8.14 -4.21
CA GLU A 216 -6.39 7.56 -5.23
C GLU A 216 -7.22 6.38 -4.69
N GLN A 217 -6.59 5.52 -3.89
CA GLN A 217 -7.28 4.42 -3.22
C GLN A 217 -8.36 4.92 -2.27
N MET A 218 -8.05 5.93 -1.45
CA MET A 218 -9.03 6.57 -0.57
C MET A 218 -10.24 7.08 -1.36
N VAL A 219 -10.02 7.82 -2.45
CA VAL A 219 -11.10 8.32 -3.32
C VAL A 219 -11.91 7.17 -3.93
N SER A 220 -11.26 6.10 -4.35
CA SER A 220 -11.94 4.92 -4.90
C SER A 220 -12.77 4.21 -3.84
N VAL A 221 -12.28 4.10 -2.61
CA VAL A 221 -13.04 3.59 -1.45
C VAL A 221 -14.29 4.45 -1.18
N ILE A 222 -14.17 5.78 -1.24
CA ILE A 222 -15.32 6.68 -1.07
C ILE A 222 -16.36 6.47 -2.18
N ALA A 223 -15.92 6.38 -3.44
CA ALA A 223 -16.80 6.19 -4.58
C ALA A 223 -17.52 4.83 -4.52
N GLU A 224 -16.78 3.75 -4.28
CA GLU A 224 -17.28 2.38 -4.33
C GLU A 224 -18.06 1.99 -3.07
N ASN A 225 -17.53 2.28 -1.88
CA ASN A 225 -18.12 1.85 -0.62
C ASN A 225 -19.03 2.90 0.00
N GLY A 226 -18.75 4.20 -0.19
CA GLY A 226 -19.57 5.28 0.34
C GLY A 226 -20.76 5.58 -0.57
N CYS A 227 -20.48 5.89 -1.83
CA CYS A 227 -21.49 6.39 -2.76
C CYS A 227 -22.19 5.26 -3.55
N GLN A 228 -21.52 4.11 -3.75
CA GLN A 228 -22.02 2.97 -4.52
C GLN A 228 -22.42 3.33 -5.97
N ILE A 229 -21.78 4.35 -6.55
CA ILE A 229 -22.01 4.79 -7.92
C ILE A 229 -20.73 4.73 -8.73
N ASN A 230 -20.86 4.46 -10.03
CA ASN A 230 -19.73 4.47 -10.95
C ASN A 230 -19.34 5.92 -11.28
N MET A 231 -18.42 6.47 -10.49
CA MET A 231 -17.88 7.81 -10.72
C MET A 231 -16.81 7.83 -11.79
N GLY A 232 -16.85 8.86 -12.65
CA GLY A 232 -15.83 9.16 -13.64
C GLY A 232 -14.53 9.69 -13.02
N ARG A 233 -13.47 9.79 -13.83
CA ARG A 233 -12.15 10.28 -13.39
C ARG A 233 -12.20 11.71 -12.84
N ILE A 234 -13.00 12.57 -13.47
CA ILE A 234 -13.16 13.98 -13.09
C ILE A 234 -13.82 14.11 -11.71
N GLU A 235 -14.88 13.33 -11.45
CA GLU A 235 -15.60 13.35 -10.17
C GLU A 235 -14.71 12.84 -9.04
N LYS A 236 -13.96 11.75 -9.28
CA LYS A 236 -12.95 11.24 -8.35
C LYS A 236 -11.88 12.29 -8.04
N LEU A 237 -11.37 12.99 -9.05
CA LEU A 237 -10.41 14.07 -8.86
C LEU A 237 -10.98 15.22 -8.02
N ALA A 238 -12.25 15.57 -8.24
CA ALA A 238 -12.92 16.62 -7.49
C ALA A 238 -13.08 16.26 -5.99
N ILE A 239 -13.45 15.00 -5.69
CA ILE A 239 -13.51 14.49 -4.31
C ILE A 239 -12.13 14.54 -3.65
N GLY A 240 -11.08 14.10 -4.36
CA GLY A 240 -9.70 14.18 -3.87
C GLY A 240 -9.26 15.62 -3.58
N ALA A 241 -9.60 16.56 -4.46
CA ALA A 241 -9.30 17.98 -4.25
C ALA A 241 -10.00 18.57 -3.03
N VAL A 242 -11.27 18.24 -2.80
CA VAL A 242 -12.00 18.65 -1.60
C VAL A 242 -11.39 18.06 -0.34
N TYR A 243 -11.01 16.78 -0.35
CA TYR A 243 -10.31 16.16 0.78
C TYR A 243 -9.01 16.90 1.12
N ILE A 244 -8.14 17.13 0.13
CA ILE A 244 -6.84 17.80 0.37
C ILE A 244 -7.05 19.21 0.90
N ALA A 245 -8.01 19.97 0.35
CA ALA A 245 -8.33 21.31 0.83
C ALA A 245 -8.84 21.29 2.28
N ALA A 246 -9.73 20.34 2.63
CA ALA A 246 -10.24 20.20 3.98
C ALA A 246 -9.17 19.73 4.97
N GLU A 247 -8.28 18.83 4.56
CA GLU A 247 -7.13 18.37 5.35
C GLU A 247 -6.17 19.54 5.68
N LEU A 248 -5.86 20.39 4.68
CA LEU A 248 -5.05 21.59 4.90
C LEU A 248 -5.75 22.62 5.78
N HIS A 249 -7.07 22.81 5.62
CA HIS A 249 -7.86 23.68 6.48
C HIS A 249 -7.83 23.19 7.94
N MET A 250 -7.94 21.87 8.15
CA MET A 250 -7.93 21.23 9.46
C MET A 250 -6.62 21.47 10.24
N LEU A 251 -5.48 21.63 9.54
CA LEU A 251 -4.19 21.93 10.18
C LEU A 251 -4.17 23.28 10.90
N SER A 252 -4.99 24.23 10.47
CA SER A 252 -5.05 25.60 11.03
C SER A 252 -6.34 25.85 11.83
N ASP A 253 -7.16 24.81 12.02
CA ASP A 253 -8.45 24.92 12.70
C ASP A 253 -8.31 24.60 14.20
N ASP A 254 -8.37 25.65 15.02
CA ASP A 254 -8.34 25.55 16.49
C ASP A 254 -9.76 25.45 17.11
N SER A 255 -10.82 25.33 16.30
CA SER A 255 -12.20 25.24 16.80
C SER A 255 -12.50 23.91 17.50
N GLU A 256 -13.49 23.92 18.39
CA GLU A 256 -13.89 22.71 19.10
C GLU A 256 -14.35 21.63 18.10
N ASN A 257 -13.73 20.45 18.20
CA ASN A 257 -13.99 19.30 17.34
C ASN A 257 -13.91 19.60 15.83
N PHE A 258 -13.06 20.56 15.44
CA PHE A 258 -12.87 20.96 14.04
C PHE A 258 -14.17 21.42 13.36
N SER A 259 -15.05 22.09 14.11
CA SER A 259 -16.33 22.61 13.63
C SER A 259 -16.18 23.52 12.40
N ALA A 260 -15.15 24.37 12.36
CA ALA A 260 -14.90 25.24 11.22
C ALA A 260 -14.50 24.44 9.96
N THR A 261 -13.69 23.39 10.12
CA THR A 261 -13.36 22.46 9.01
C THR A 261 -14.58 21.69 8.54
N ARG A 262 -15.48 21.30 9.45
CA ARG A 262 -16.74 20.64 9.09
C ARG A 262 -17.63 21.56 8.27
N GLU A 263 -17.76 22.83 8.65
CA GLU A 263 -18.49 23.84 7.87
C GLU A 263 -17.84 24.08 6.50
N PHE A 264 -16.51 24.24 6.47
CA PHE A 264 -15.75 24.38 5.23
C PHE A 264 -16.00 23.20 4.27
N LEU A 265 -15.91 21.97 4.77
CA LEU A 265 -16.21 20.76 4.01
C LEU A 265 -17.63 20.78 3.44
N ASN A 266 -18.62 21.18 4.25
CA ASN A 266 -20.01 21.26 3.81
C ASN A 266 -20.16 22.22 2.63
N SER A 267 -19.57 23.42 2.71
CA SER A 267 -19.60 24.41 1.63
C SER A 267 -18.95 23.87 0.35
N ARG A 268 -17.79 23.21 0.47
CA ARG A 268 -17.08 22.64 -0.70
C ARG A 268 -17.86 21.51 -1.39
N VAL A 269 -18.53 20.66 -0.62
CA VAL A 269 -19.34 19.59 -1.20
C VAL A 269 -20.59 20.13 -1.89
N CYS A 270 -21.26 21.15 -1.32
CA CYS A 270 -22.41 21.79 -1.98
C CYS A 270 -22.02 22.48 -3.30
N GLU A 271 -20.80 23.03 -3.39
CA GLU A 271 -20.28 23.57 -4.65
C GLU A 271 -20.07 22.49 -5.71
N LEU A 272 -19.64 21.29 -5.32
CA LEU A 272 -19.53 20.16 -6.25
C LEU A 272 -20.89 19.75 -6.84
N GLU A 273 -21.94 19.72 -6.01
CA GLU A 273 -23.32 19.43 -6.48
C GLU A 273 -23.79 20.45 -7.50
N LEU A 274 -23.61 21.73 -7.20
CA LEU A 274 -24.05 22.81 -8.08
C LEU A 274 -23.34 22.79 -9.44
N ILE A 275 -22.07 22.38 -9.48
CA ILE A 275 -21.31 22.24 -10.73
C ILE A 275 -21.76 21.00 -11.52
N ALA A 276 -22.11 19.91 -10.83
CA ALA A 276 -22.65 18.70 -11.47
C ALA A 276 -24.02 18.97 -12.12
N ASP A 277 -24.90 19.69 -11.43
CA ASP A 277 -26.26 20.00 -11.89
C ASP A 277 -26.28 21.00 -13.07
N ASN A 278 -25.34 21.94 -13.10
CA ASN A 278 -25.23 22.92 -14.19
C ASN A 278 -24.48 22.40 -15.43
N GLY A 279 -24.11 21.12 -15.44
CA GLY A 279 -23.44 20.45 -16.53
C GLY A 279 -21.92 20.69 -16.53
N ALA A 280 -21.17 19.59 -16.47
CA ALA A 280 -19.71 19.54 -16.58
C ALA A 280 -19.11 20.15 -17.87
N GLY A 281 -19.96 20.62 -18.80
CA GLY A 281 -19.55 21.23 -20.08
C GLY A 281 -18.89 22.61 -19.96
N ALA A 282 -19.02 23.30 -18.82
CA ALA A 282 -18.44 24.63 -18.65
C ALA A 282 -17.01 24.64 -18.07
N VAL A 283 -16.54 23.53 -17.47
CA VAL A 283 -15.29 23.57 -16.67
C VAL A 283 -14.17 22.71 -17.24
N LEU A 284 -14.43 21.68 -18.05
CA LEU A 284 -13.37 20.75 -18.51
C LEU A 284 -13.48 20.36 -19.99
N SER A 285 -13.84 21.30 -20.86
CA SER A 285 -13.50 21.20 -22.28
C SER A 285 -12.01 21.52 -22.44
N GLY A 286 -11.28 20.64 -23.12
CA GLY A 286 -9.82 20.45 -23.12
C GLY A 286 -8.90 21.62 -23.48
N ASP A 287 -9.39 22.86 -23.56
CA ASP A 287 -8.61 24.06 -23.86
C ASP A 287 -8.52 25.05 -22.68
N SER A 288 -8.90 24.66 -21.46
CA SER A 288 -8.91 25.57 -20.31
C SER A 288 -8.20 25.01 -19.07
N VAL A 289 -6.88 24.86 -19.19
CA VAL A 289 -5.93 24.77 -18.05
C VAL A 289 -6.11 25.96 -17.08
N ILE A 290 -6.76 27.04 -17.52
CA ILE A 290 -7.06 28.27 -16.77
C ILE A 290 -8.31 28.12 -15.84
N ALA A 291 -9.19 27.13 -16.05
CA ALA A 291 -10.34 26.90 -15.15
C ALA A 291 -10.01 25.96 -13.99
N ALA A 292 -9.12 24.99 -14.22
CA ALA A 292 -8.49 24.22 -13.13
C ALA A 292 -7.69 25.15 -12.20
N SER A 293 -7.04 26.18 -12.76
CA SER A 293 -6.47 27.23 -11.93
C SER A 293 -7.55 28.09 -11.27
N ALA A 294 -8.76 28.29 -11.80
CA ALA A 294 -9.83 29.01 -11.10
C ALA A 294 -10.39 28.23 -9.89
N VAL A 295 -10.51 26.90 -9.97
CA VAL A 295 -10.84 26.04 -8.82
C VAL A 295 -9.69 26.06 -7.81
N VAL A 296 -8.42 26.02 -8.26
CA VAL A 296 -7.24 26.16 -7.39
C VAL A 296 -7.05 27.59 -6.84
N THR A 297 -7.47 28.64 -7.55
CA THR A 297 -7.38 30.05 -7.14
C THR A 297 -8.54 30.42 -6.21
N SER A 298 -9.70 29.79 -6.38
CA SER A 298 -10.83 29.87 -5.45
C SER A 298 -10.59 29.03 -4.18
N LEU A 299 -10.00 27.83 -4.31
CA LEU A 299 -9.61 26.96 -3.19
C LEU A 299 -8.38 27.48 -2.42
N GLY A 300 -7.47 28.21 -3.07
CA GLY A 300 -6.30 28.82 -2.43
C GLY A 300 -6.50 30.28 -1.97
N GLY A 301 -7.47 31.00 -2.55
CA GLY A 301 -7.66 32.44 -2.29
C GLY A 301 -8.26 32.75 -0.91
N ALA A 302 -9.07 31.85 -0.35
CA ALA A 302 -9.67 32.04 0.97
C ALA A 302 -8.66 31.85 2.12
N ILE A 303 -7.56 31.12 1.90
CA ILE A 303 -6.55 30.84 2.94
C ILE A 303 -5.40 31.86 2.90
N PHE A 304 -5.11 32.46 1.73
CA PHE A 304 -4.05 33.48 1.59
C PHE A 304 -4.41 34.88 2.08
N SER A 305 -5.67 35.17 2.42
CA SER A 305 -6.08 36.50 2.90
C SER A 305 -5.83 36.77 4.39
N ILE A 306 -5.22 35.83 5.14
CA ILE A 306 -5.00 36.00 6.60
C ILE A 306 -3.52 36.24 6.99
N ALA A 307 -2.56 36.20 6.06
CA ALA A 307 -1.18 36.57 6.40
C ALA A 307 -0.37 37.08 5.20
N GLU A 308 -0.18 38.41 5.12
CA GLU A 308 1.04 38.99 4.54
C GLU A 308 1.38 40.30 5.28
N PRO A 309 2.67 40.70 5.38
CA PRO A 309 3.75 40.33 4.46
C PRO A 309 5.03 39.87 5.17
N SER A 310 5.54 38.65 4.88
CA SER A 310 6.95 38.27 5.17
C SER A 310 7.46 37.00 4.48
N PHE A 311 6.99 36.57 3.30
CA PHE A 311 7.71 35.50 2.56
C PHE A 311 7.65 35.72 1.04
N ARG A 312 8.35 36.75 0.56
CA ARG A 312 8.85 36.73 -0.82
C ARG A 312 10.07 35.82 -0.88
N ASN A 313 10.04 34.86 -1.79
CA ASN A 313 11.10 33.93 -2.21
C ASN A 313 10.96 32.48 -1.72
N VAL A 314 9.86 31.79 -2.07
CA VAL A 314 9.92 30.35 -2.36
C VAL A 314 9.15 30.09 -3.65
N THR A 315 9.89 29.78 -4.71
CA THR A 315 9.35 29.44 -6.03
C THR A 315 8.58 28.12 -5.96
N SER A 316 7.25 28.24 -6.12
CA SER A 316 6.29 27.29 -6.69
C SER A 316 6.73 25.82 -6.81
N VAL A 317 6.44 25.03 -5.77
CA VAL A 317 6.08 23.61 -5.95
C VAL A 317 4.64 23.51 -5.50
N THR A 318 3.72 23.57 -6.46
CA THR A 318 2.30 23.30 -6.18
C THR A 318 2.16 21.79 -5.95
N PRO A 319 1.44 21.35 -4.91
CA PRO A 319 1.18 19.91 -4.67
C PRO A 319 0.50 19.23 -5.88
N PHE A 320 -0.12 20.02 -6.76
CA PHE A 320 -0.74 19.58 -8.00
C PHE A 320 0.24 19.02 -9.05
N SER A 321 1.52 19.42 -9.03
CA SER A 321 2.53 18.92 -9.96
C SER A 321 2.72 17.39 -9.88
N MET A 322 2.41 16.77 -8.74
CA MET A 322 2.54 15.33 -8.56
C MET A 322 1.38 14.54 -9.19
N LEU A 323 0.17 15.09 -9.23
CA LEU A 323 -0.99 14.42 -9.81
C LEU A 323 -0.99 14.46 -11.34
N THR A 324 -0.38 15.49 -11.94
CA THR A 324 -0.21 15.60 -13.40
C THR A 324 0.90 14.73 -13.99
N GLN A 325 1.81 14.16 -13.19
CA GLN A 325 2.90 13.32 -13.71
C GLN A 325 2.52 11.84 -13.91
N LEU A 326 1.27 11.46 -13.62
CA LEU A 326 0.74 10.10 -13.83
C LEU A 326 -0.14 9.98 -15.10
N THR A 327 -0.14 10.99 -15.98
CA THR A 327 -0.66 10.91 -17.36
C THR A 327 0.45 10.55 -18.33
#